data_AF-A0A7V1PWL2-F1
#
_entry.id   AF-A0A7V1PWL2-F1
#
_cell.length_a   1.000
_cell.length_b   1.000
_cell.length_c   1.000
_cell.angle_alpha   90.00
_cell.angle_beta   90.00
_cell.angle_gamma   90.00
#
_symmetry.space_group_name_H-M   'P 1'
#
loop_
_entity.id
_entity.type
_entity.pdbx_description
1 polymer ?
#
loop_
_entity_poly.entity_id
_entity_poly.type
_entity_poly.pdbx_seq_one_letter_code
_entity_poly.pdbx_strand_id
1 'polypeptide(L)'
;MAIVDKRRTDQRWNLLENPYWIVSDEINDTDDDDDTVLFSFPNAGEDYLIHACAVNVSVVFNSTPVIVIGTGTMVSDAIGTVSDVAVDHYIKSASAALTVLGWKMPKNAENVITLSNNVIVGAASTVPVIFASLTATGAVVAGAAMRFHMLISRLR
;
A
#
# COMPACT_ATOMS: atom_id res chain seq x y z
N MET A 1 -11.51 3.52 -14.27
CA MET A 1 -10.56 4.07 -13.30
C MET A 1 -9.18 3.88 -13.87
N ALA A 2 -8.40 4.94 -13.93
CA ALA A 2 -7.03 4.88 -14.40
C ALA A 2 -6.17 4.42 -13.21
N ILE A 3 -5.14 3.60 -13.45
CA ILE A 3 -4.20 3.29 -12.37
C ILE A 3 -3.26 4.46 -12.15
N VAL A 4 -3.09 4.85 -10.89
CA VAL A 4 -2.03 5.77 -10.49
C VAL A 4 -0.83 4.99 -9.97
N ASP A 5 0.35 5.29 -10.52
CA ASP A 5 1.60 4.67 -10.10
C ASP A 5 2.30 5.53 -9.04
N LYS A 6 2.32 5.06 -7.81
CA LYS A 6 3.01 5.68 -6.66
C LYS A 6 4.15 4.80 -6.16
N ARG A 7 4.65 3.88 -7.00
CA ARG A 7 5.81 3.05 -6.68
C ARG A 7 7.06 3.91 -6.72
N ARG A 8 7.75 3.99 -5.58
CA ARG A 8 9.09 4.59 -5.50
C ARG A 8 10.16 3.58 -5.90
N THR A 9 10.66 3.70 -7.13
CA THR A 9 11.77 2.86 -7.64
C THR A 9 13.13 3.27 -7.05
N ASP A 10 13.26 4.52 -6.62
CA ASP A 10 14.47 5.12 -6.06
C ASP A 10 14.82 4.63 -4.65
N GLN A 11 13.82 4.22 -3.86
CA GLN A 11 14.02 3.82 -2.46
C GLN A 11 14.21 2.32 -2.24
N ARG A 12 14.25 1.49 -3.29
CA ARG A 12 14.51 0.04 -3.17
C ARG A 12 16.00 -0.32 -3.18
N TRP A 13 16.90 0.63 -3.48
CA TRP A 13 18.32 0.34 -3.75
C TRP A 13 19.35 0.97 -2.81
N ASN A 14 18.94 1.64 -1.74
CA ASN A 14 19.90 2.14 -0.75
C ASN A 14 20.05 1.14 0.40
N LEU A 15 20.95 0.16 0.23
CA LEU A 15 21.87 -0.37 1.27
C LEU A 15 21.30 -0.62 2.68
N LEU A 16 20.07 -1.14 2.83
CA LEU A 16 19.49 -1.42 4.15
C LEU A 16 19.61 -2.90 4.50
N GLU A 17 20.12 -3.15 5.71
CA GLU A 17 20.14 -4.47 6.34
C GLU A 17 18.71 -5.01 6.44
N ASN A 18 18.54 -6.29 6.15
CA ASN A 18 17.25 -6.98 6.25
C ASN A 18 16.89 -7.20 7.74
N PRO A 19 15.72 -6.76 8.26
CA PRO A 19 14.57 -6.11 7.60
C PRO A 19 14.72 -4.60 7.38
N TYR A 20 14.06 -4.08 6.34
CA TYR A 20 14.09 -2.67 5.98
C TYR A 20 12.70 -2.07 5.74
N TRP A 21 12.58 -0.76 5.94
CA TRP A 21 11.34 -0.03 5.65
C TRP A 21 11.33 0.45 4.20
N ILE A 22 10.21 0.19 3.51
CA ILE A 22 9.89 0.81 2.22
C ILE A 22 8.73 1.79 2.38
N VAL A 23 8.72 2.82 1.54
CA VAL A 23 7.75 3.92 1.61
C VAL A 23 7.18 4.17 0.22
N SER A 24 5.85 4.33 0.14
CA SER A 24 5.18 4.74 -1.10
C SER A 24 5.45 6.21 -1.41
N ASP A 25 5.10 6.63 -2.63
CA ASP A 25 4.90 8.07 -2.87
C ASP A 25 3.62 8.56 -2.16
N GLU A 26 3.39 9.86 -2.17
CA GLU A 26 2.22 10.48 -1.55
C GLU A 26 0.93 10.08 -2.28
N ILE A 27 0.00 9.52 -1.51
CA ILE A 27 -1.39 9.36 -1.90
C ILE A 27 -2.09 10.67 -1.51
N ASN A 28 -2.72 11.33 -2.48
CA ASN A 28 -3.27 12.67 -2.34
C ASN A 28 -4.68 12.79 -2.95
N ASP A 29 -5.20 14.01 -3.02
CA ASP A 29 -6.54 14.31 -3.53
C ASP A 29 -6.76 13.93 -5.00
N THR A 30 -5.70 13.80 -5.79
CA THR A 30 -5.80 13.39 -7.20
C THR A 30 -5.92 11.89 -7.39
N ASP A 31 -5.76 11.10 -6.32
CA ASP A 31 -5.89 9.64 -6.32
C ASP A 31 -7.32 9.19 -5.92
N ASP A 32 -8.26 10.12 -5.77
CA ASP A 32 -9.67 9.83 -5.46
C ASP A 32 -10.36 9.12 -6.62
N ASP A 33 -11.14 8.07 -6.31
CA ASP A 33 -11.81 7.19 -7.27
C ASP A 33 -10.86 6.49 -8.28
N ASP A 34 -9.58 6.32 -7.94
CA ASP A 34 -8.62 5.55 -8.73
C ASP A 34 -7.85 4.52 -7.87
N ASP A 35 -7.43 3.43 -8.51
CA ASP A 35 -6.59 2.43 -7.87
C ASP A 35 -5.12 2.85 -7.96
N THR A 36 -4.46 2.89 -6.82
CA THR A 36 -3.08 3.36 -6.69
C THR A 36 -2.15 2.20 -6.37
N VAL A 37 -1.16 1.95 -7.23
CA VAL A 37 -0.13 0.94 -6.96
C VAL A 37 0.96 1.54 -6.08
N LEU A 38 1.16 0.95 -4.90
CA LEU A 38 2.14 1.42 -3.90
C LEU A 38 3.47 0.67 -4.03
N PHE A 39 3.39 -0.65 -4.16
CA PHE A 39 4.56 -1.53 -4.25
C PHE A 39 4.31 -2.67 -5.25
N SER A 40 5.37 -3.14 -5.90
CA SER A 40 5.33 -4.29 -6.81
C SER A 40 6.48 -5.24 -6.53
N PHE A 41 6.24 -6.54 -6.70
CA PHE A 41 7.21 -7.61 -6.45
C PHE A 41 7.47 -8.42 -7.74
N PRO A 42 8.10 -7.79 -8.75
CA PRO A 42 8.17 -8.35 -10.10
C PRO A 42 9.17 -9.49 -10.28
N ASN A 43 10.07 -9.71 -9.31
CA ASN A 43 11.14 -10.68 -9.44
C ASN A 43 10.65 -12.09 -9.11
N ALA A 44 10.82 -13.02 -10.03
CA ALA A 44 10.51 -14.42 -9.82
C ALA A 44 11.49 -15.07 -8.84
N GLY A 45 10.96 -15.93 -7.96
CA GLY A 45 11.77 -16.69 -7.00
C GLY A 45 12.24 -15.91 -5.78
N GLU A 46 11.88 -14.63 -5.66
CA GLU A 46 12.07 -13.85 -4.43
C GLU A 46 10.84 -13.98 -3.54
N ASP A 47 11.05 -14.24 -2.25
CA ASP A 47 9.97 -14.25 -1.26
C ASP A 47 10.19 -13.13 -0.26
N TYR A 48 9.10 -12.50 0.15
CA TYR A 48 9.11 -11.38 1.06
C TYR A 48 8.20 -11.63 2.25
N LEU A 49 8.66 -11.29 3.45
CA LEU A 49 7.88 -11.32 4.68
C LEU A 49 7.60 -9.88 5.14
N ILE A 50 6.33 -9.55 5.32
CA ILE A 50 5.89 -8.28 5.88
C ILE A 50 5.85 -8.42 7.40
N HIS A 51 6.53 -7.51 8.11
CA HIS A 51 6.58 -7.50 9.57
C HIS A 51 5.56 -6.51 10.16
N ALA A 52 5.47 -5.33 9.57
CA ALA A 52 4.62 -4.26 10.06
C ALA A 52 4.25 -3.29 8.95
N CYS A 53 3.11 -2.64 9.11
CA CYS A 53 2.61 -1.59 8.21
C CYS A 53 2.24 -0.35 9.02
N ALA A 54 2.43 0.83 8.45
CA ALA A 54 2.02 2.09 9.06
C ALA A 54 1.59 3.09 7.98
N VAL A 55 0.66 3.97 8.33
CA VAL A 55 0.25 5.12 7.50
C VAL A 55 0.65 6.39 8.22
N ASN A 56 1.21 7.34 7.49
CA ASN A 56 1.45 8.68 7.97
C ASN A 56 0.53 9.64 7.23
N VAL A 57 -0.41 10.27 7.96
CA VAL A 57 -1.28 11.31 7.42
C VAL A 57 -0.60 12.66 7.65
N SER A 58 -0.03 13.24 6.60
CA SER A 58 0.68 14.51 6.65
C SER A 58 -0.27 15.71 6.49
N VAL A 59 -1.33 15.55 5.70
CA VAL A 59 -2.42 16.53 5.55
C VAL A 59 -3.75 15.79 5.59
N VAL A 60 -4.68 16.25 6.44
CA VAL A 60 -5.95 15.57 6.68
C VAL A 60 -6.88 15.61 5.48
N PHE A 61 -7.66 14.55 5.34
CA PHE A 61 -8.78 14.44 4.41
C PHE A 61 -10.06 14.92 5.13
N ASN A 62 -10.91 15.71 4.47
CA ASN A 62 -12.09 16.35 5.09
C ASN A 62 -13.41 15.62 4.82
N SER A 63 -13.57 15.06 3.61
CA SER A 63 -14.67 14.19 3.23
C SER A 63 -14.43 12.85 3.90
N THR A 64 -15.48 12.18 4.38
CA THR A 64 -15.41 10.85 5.02
C THR A 64 -14.71 9.86 4.08
N PRO A 65 -13.40 9.67 4.19
CA PRO A 65 -12.61 9.10 3.11
C PRO A 65 -12.39 7.62 3.43
N VAL A 66 -12.69 6.77 2.47
CA VAL A 66 -12.48 5.35 2.58
C VAL A 66 -11.19 5.03 1.84
N ILE A 67 -10.12 4.81 2.60
CA ILE A 67 -8.93 4.13 2.07
C ILE A 67 -8.98 2.66 2.43
N VAL A 68 -8.69 1.84 1.44
CA VAL A 68 -8.42 0.43 1.62
C VAL A 68 -7.02 0.13 1.12
N ILE A 69 -6.21 -0.58 1.92
CA ILE A 69 -4.88 -1.06 1.50
C ILE A 69 -4.89 -2.59 1.47
N GLY A 70 -4.66 -3.13 0.28
CA GLY A 70 -4.84 -4.56 -0.01
C GLY A 70 -3.69 -5.19 -0.79
N THR A 71 -3.87 -6.46 -1.13
CA THR A 71 -3.03 -7.20 -2.06
C THR A 71 -3.75 -7.39 -3.39
N GLY A 72 -3.00 -7.23 -4.47
CA GLY A 72 -3.50 -7.45 -5.82
C GLY A 72 -2.44 -8.10 -6.70
N THR A 73 -2.79 -8.28 -7.96
CA THR A 73 -1.87 -8.76 -9.01
C THR A 73 -1.97 -7.90 -10.26
N MET A 74 -0.86 -7.79 -10.99
CA MET A 74 -0.80 -7.18 -12.33
C MET A 74 -0.26 -8.20 -13.34
N VAL A 75 -0.58 -8.04 -14.62
CA VAL A 75 -0.09 -8.94 -15.68
C VAL A 75 1.42 -8.79 -15.89
N SER A 76 1.96 -7.58 -15.71
CA SER A 76 3.39 -7.28 -15.79
C SER A 76 3.73 -6.14 -14.82
N ASP A 77 5.01 -5.82 -14.66
CA ASP A 77 5.45 -4.69 -13.82
C ASP A 77 5.23 -3.32 -14.50
N ALA A 78 4.65 -3.31 -15.70
CA ALA A 78 4.20 -2.10 -16.35
C ALA A 78 2.87 -1.62 -15.74
N ILE A 79 2.64 -0.31 -15.78
CA ILE A 79 1.34 0.28 -15.41
C ILE A 79 0.25 -0.38 -16.24
N GLY A 80 -0.75 -0.95 -15.57
CA GLY A 80 -1.78 -1.77 -16.20
C GLY A 80 -3.07 -1.77 -15.39
N THR A 81 -3.64 -2.96 -15.19
CA THR A 81 -4.83 -3.16 -14.35
C THR A 81 -4.45 -4.01 -13.15
N VAL A 82 -4.88 -3.60 -11.96
CA VAL A 82 -4.77 -4.38 -10.73
C VAL A 82 -5.99 -5.30 -10.66
N SER A 83 -5.74 -6.57 -10.44
CA SER A 83 -6.75 -7.54 -10.06
C SER A 83 -6.67 -7.76 -8.55
N ASP A 84 -7.73 -7.37 -7.84
CA ASP A 84 -7.80 -7.48 -6.39
C ASP A 84 -7.76 -8.95 -5.96
N VAL A 85 -6.88 -9.25 -5.01
CA VAL A 85 -6.80 -10.58 -4.37
C VAL A 85 -7.42 -10.52 -2.99
N ALA A 86 -7.00 -9.54 -2.18
CA ALA A 86 -7.58 -9.28 -0.88
C ALA A 86 -7.61 -7.78 -0.58
N VAL A 87 -8.82 -7.24 -0.53
CA VAL A 87 -9.16 -5.87 -0.12
C VAL A 87 -9.10 -5.79 1.42
N ASP A 88 -8.68 -4.66 1.98
CA ASP A 88 -8.60 -4.41 3.44
C ASP A 88 -7.61 -5.31 4.20
N HIS A 89 -6.60 -5.82 3.50
CA HIS A 89 -5.68 -6.83 4.02
C HIS A 89 -4.66 -6.26 5.01
N TYR A 90 -4.21 -5.00 4.84
CA TYR A 90 -3.18 -4.40 5.70
C TYR A 90 -3.71 -3.29 6.59
N ILE A 91 -4.48 -2.36 6.04
CA ILE A 91 -5.06 -1.25 6.78
C ILE A 91 -6.48 -1.02 6.27
N LYS A 92 -7.41 -1.04 7.21
CA LYS A 92 -8.81 -0.65 6.99
C LYS A 92 -8.95 0.86 7.12
N SER A 93 -9.90 1.44 6.38
CA SER A 93 -10.22 2.88 6.45
C SER A 93 -10.41 3.39 7.88
N ALA A 94 -11.12 2.61 8.72
CA ALA A 94 -11.38 2.97 10.12
C ALA A 94 -10.09 3.13 10.96
N SER A 95 -9.04 2.37 10.64
CA SER A 95 -7.73 2.45 11.31
C SER A 95 -6.79 3.47 10.69
N ALA A 96 -6.93 3.74 9.38
CA ALA A 96 -6.21 4.83 8.74
C ALA A 96 -6.67 6.20 9.26
N ALA A 97 -7.95 6.36 9.63
CA ALA A 97 -8.49 7.56 10.28
C ALA A 97 -7.96 8.87 9.65
N LEU A 98 -8.12 9.01 8.33
CA LEU A 98 -7.47 10.06 7.51
C LEU A 98 -7.90 11.49 7.84
N THR A 99 -8.93 11.65 8.66
CA THR A 99 -9.37 12.94 9.19
C THR A 99 -8.51 13.45 10.35
N VAL A 100 -7.52 12.67 10.80
CA VAL A 100 -6.65 12.99 11.94
C VAL A 100 -5.19 12.85 11.54
N LEU A 101 -4.41 13.92 11.75
CA LEU A 101 -2.97 13.93 11.49
C LEU A 101 -2.21 12.83 12.25
N GLY A 102 -1.05 12.47 11.68
CA GLY A 102 -0.02 11.69 12.33
C GLY A 102 0.01 10.23 11.94
N TRP A 103 0.78 9.47 12.71
CA TRP A 103 1.06 8.05 12.47
C TRP A 103 -0.11 7.17 12.91
N LYS A 104 -0.44 6.22 12.04
CA LYS A 104 -1.51 5.25 12.22
C LYS A 104 -0.93 3.87 11.98
N MET A 105 -1.06 3.01 12.98
CA MET A 105 -0.73 1.60 12.84
C MET A 105 -2.02 0.80 13.04
N PRO A 106 -2.27 -0.23 12.21
CA PRO A 106 -3.43 -1.09 12.38
C PRO A 106 -3.49 -1.64 13.81
N LYS A 107 -4.70 -1.71 14.39
CA LYS A 107 -4.90 -2.20 15.76
C LYS A 107 -4.60 -3.70 15.84
N ASN A 108 -4.15 -4.20 16.98
CA ASN A 108 -3.73 -5.60 17.18
C ASN A 108 -4.73 -6.68 16.72
N ALA A 109 -6.05 -6.41 16.72
CA ALA A 109 -7.07 -7.34 16.21
C ALA A 109 -7.24 -7.32 14.68
N GLU A 110 -6.81 -6.24 14.02
CA GLU A 110 -6.69 -6.12 12.56
C GLU A 110 -5.31 -6.60 12.07
N ASN A 111 -4.30 -6.54 12.95
CA ASN A 111 -3.01 -7.20 12.84
C ASN A 111 -3.06 -8.69 13.25
N VAL A 112 -4.19 -9.40 13.08
CA VAL A 112 -4.14 -10.88 13.11
C VAL A 112 -3.54 -11.35 11.79
N ILE A 113 -2.26 -11.02 11.69
CA ILE A 113 -1.27 -11.43 10.74
C ILE A 113 -1.05 -12.92 11.01
N THR A 114 -1.65 -13.77 10.19
CA THR A 114 -1.23 -15.16 10.10
C THR A 114 -0.01 -15.24 9.20
N LEU A 115 0.93 -16.15 9.47
CA LEU A 115 2.14 -16.32 8.63
C LEU A 115 1.79 -16.54 7.13
N SER A 116 0.63 -17.10 6.83
CA SER A 116 0.12 -17.27 5.46
C SER A 116 -0.18 -15.96 4.73
N ASN A 117 -0.49 -14.89 5.47
CA ASN A 117 -1.01 -13.64 4.95
C ASN A 117 0.05 -12.55 4.81
N ASN A 118 1.27 -12.80 5.32
CA ASN A 118 2.38 -11.85 5.33
C ASN A 118 3.52 -12.23 4.40
N VAL A 119 3.41 -13.37 3.71
CA VAL A 119 4.39 -13.80 2.73
C VAL A 119 3.90 -13.38 1.35
N ILE A 120 4.68 -12.55 0.66
CA ILE A 120 4.52 -12.27 -0.76
C ILE A 120 5.51 -13.13 -1.51
N VAL A 121 5.00 -14.01 -2.35
CA VAL A 121 5.79 -14.77 -3.31
C VAL A 121 5.91 -13.93 -4.58
N GLY A 122 7.14 -13.66 -5.02
CA GLY A 122 7.44 -12.89 -6.22
C GLY A 122 6.86 -13.48 -7.51
N ALA A 123 6.93 -12.73 -8.60
CA ALA A 123 6.17 -13.01 -9.81
C ALA A 123 6.39 -14.42 -10.39
N ALA A 124 5.29 -15.10 -10.76
CA ALA A 124 5.33 -16.34 -11.55
C ALA A 124 4.78 -16.11 -12.95
N SER A 125 3.46 -15.88 -13.07
CA SER A 125 2.77 -15.46 -14.30
C SER A 125 2.16 -14.06 -14.19
N THR A 126 2.02 -13.54 -12.97
CA THR A 126 1.50 -12.22 -12.63
C THR A 126 2.40 -11.61 -11.56
N VAL A 127 2.51 -10.29 -11.54
CA VAL A 127 3.28 -9.52 -10.57
C VAL A 127 2.41 -9.21 -9.35
N PRO A 128 2.76 -9.71 -8.14
CA PRO A 128 2.09 -9.30 -6.91
C PRO A 128 2.32 -7.81 -6.63
N VAL A 129 1.27 -7.15 -6.15
CA VAL A 129 1.31 -5.73 -5.81
C VAL A 129 0.61 -5.44 -4.49
N ILE A 130 1.06 -4.38 -3.82
CA ILE A 130 0.27 -3.69 -2.80
C ILE A 130 -0.37 -2.49 -3.47
N PHE A 131 -1.69 -2.39 -3.33
CA PHE A 131 -2.47 -1.29 -3.88
C PHE A 131 -3.26 -0.60 -2.77
N ALA A 132 -3.66 0.64 -3.05
CA ALA A 132 -4.64 1.38 -2.29
C ALA A 132 -5.76 1.86 -3.19
N SER A 133 -7.00 1.78 -2.71
CA SER A 133 -8.15 2.45 -3.31
C SER A 133 -8.60 3.56 -2.36
N LEU A 134 -8.63 4.79 -2.84
CA LEU A 134 -9.16 5.93 -2.11
C LEU A 134 -10.52 6.30 -2.73
N THR A 135 -11.54 6.37 -1.88
CA THR A 135 -12.88 6.79 -2.31
C THR A 135 -13.43 7.77 -1.29
N ALA A 136 -13.87 8.94 -1.75
CA ALA A 136 -14.58 9.91 -0.94
C ALA A 136 -16.01 10.14 -1.42
N THR A 137 -16.96 10.29 -0.50
CA THR A 137 -18.36 10.66 -0.82
C THR A 137 -18.54 12.13 -1.23
N GLY A 138 -17.45 12.87 -1.36
CA GLY A 138 -17.41 14.27 -1.80
C GLY A 138 -15.98 14.73 -2.01
N ALA A 139 -15.80 15.91 -2.60
CA ALA A 139 -14.48 16.42 -2.98
C ALA A 139 -13.49 16.40 -1.81
N VAL A 140 -12.38 15.70 -2.02
CA VAL A 140 -11.22 15.71 -1.11
C VAL A 140 -10.60 17.12 -1.08
N VAL A 141 -10.12 17.58 0.10
CA VAL A 141 -9.37 18.85 0.17
C VAL A 141 -8.16 18.79 -0.75
N ALA A 142 -8.00 19.83 -1.57
CA ALA A 142 -6.78 20.03 -2.33
C ALA A 142 -5.54 19.98 -1.42
N GLY A 143 -4.59 19.09 -1.74
CA GLY A 143 -3.37 18.90 -0.96
C GLY A 143 -3.52 18.00 0.27
N ALA A 144 -4.64 17.30 0.46
CA ALA A 144 -4.71 16.17 1.38
C ALA A 144 -3.64 15.14 0.98
N ALA A 145 -2.94 14.55 1.96
CA ALA A 145 -1.77 13.73 1.68
C ALA A 145 -1.49 12.71 2.78
N MET A 146 -1.13 11.50 2.36
CA MET A 146 -0.64 10.45 3.23
C MET A 146 0.43 9.59 2.54
N ARG A 147 1.19 8.84 3.33
CA ARG A 147 2.14 7.84 2.83
C ARG A 147 1.95 6.51 3.53
N PHE A 148 2.16 5.44 2.78
CA PHE A 148 2.17 4.07 3.30
C PHE A 148 3.60 3.59 3.50
N HIS A 149 3.85 3.02 4.67
CA HIS A 149 5.14 2.52 5.12
C HIS A 149 5.02 1.04 5.45
N MET A 150 5.98 0.24 5.00
CA MET A 150 5.98 -1.20 5.25
C MET A 150 7.38 -1.67 5.64
N LEU A 151 7.47 -2.40 6.76
CA LEU A 151 8.68 -3.09 7.18
C LEU A 151 8.66 -4.49 6.54
N ILE A 152 9.66 -4.76 5.72
CA ILE A 152 9.72 -5.98 4.93
C ILE A 152 11.08 -6.66 5.08
N SER A 153 11.06 -7.98 5.08
CA SER A 153 12.23 -8.83 4.93
C SER A 153 12.19 -9.55 3.61
N ARG A 154 13.32 -9.61 2.91
CA ARG A 154 13.51 -10.56 1.82
C ARG A 154 14.01 -11.88 2.39
N LEU A 155 13.37 -13.00 2.07
CA LEU A 155 13.73 -14.33 2.59
C LEU A 155 14.67 -15.09 1.64
N ARG A 156 14.51 -14.89 0.33
CA ARG A 156 15.36 -15.44 -0.74
C ARG A 156 15.44 -14.44 -1.89
#